data_AF-A0A0G4MNP0-F1
#
_entry.id   AF-A0A0G4MNP0-F1
#
_cell.length_a   1.000
_cell.length_b   1.000
_cell.length_c   1.000
_cell.angle_alpha   90.00
_cell.angle_beta   90.00
_cell.angle_gamma   90.00
#
_symmetry.space_group_name_H-M   'P 1'
#
loop_
_entity.id
_entity.type
_entity.pdbx_description
1 polymer ?
#
loop_
_entity_poly.entity_id
_entity_poly.type
_entity_poly.pdbx_seq_one_letter_code
_entity_poly.pdbx_strand_id
1 'polypeptide(L)'
;QDFPPEIEGNIGLISRGPQGGSCSFALKSANAGAAGAAALVIFDYVPGAPPINGVLSYEDLPEGPTVPTSGISNELGLALSARLQAGEEIIVDSFYTATAGDIWY
;
A
#
# COMPACT_ATOMS: atom_id res chain seq x y z
N GLN A 1 5.23 7.70 13.43
CA GLN A 1 5.90 6.87 12.41
C GLN A 1 5.10 5.59 12.33
N ASP A 2 4.42 5.38 11.21
CA ASP A 2 3.45 4.29 11.04
C ASP A 2 4.10 3.00 10.50
N PHE A 3 5.38 3.10 10.10
CA PHE A 3 6.15 1.99 9.58
C PHE A 3 7.41 1.77 10.42
N PRO A 4 7.75 0.52 10.74
CA PRO A 4 8.95 0.20 11.49
C PRO A 4 10.18 0.21 10.55
N PRO A 5 11.42 0.32 11.07
CA PRO A 5 12.63 0.44 10.25
C PRO A 5 12.82 -0.69 9.23
N GLU A 6 12.28 -1.87 9.51
CA GLU A 6 12.36 -3.06 8.66
C GLU A 6 11.67 -2.90 7.29
N ILE A 7 10.90 -1.83 7.08
CA ILE A 7 10.30 -1.56 5.76
C ILE A 7 11.32 -1.04 4.73
N GLU A 8 12.48 -0.53 5.16
CA GLU A 8 13.47 0.04 4.24
C GLU A 8 13.92 -0.99 3.19
N GLY A 9 13.73 -0.67 1.91
CA GLY A 9 13.99 -1.56 0.78
C GLY A 9 12.96 -2.67 0.55
N ASN A 10 11.94 -2.79 1.42
CA ASN A 10 10.92 -3.83 1.39
C ASN A 10 9.55 -3.29 0.95
N ILE A 11 8.60 -4.21 0.75
CA ILE A 11 7.21 -3.89 0.41
C ILE A 11 6.39 -3.82 1.70
N GLY A 12 5.77 -2.68 1.97
CA GLY A 12 4.86 -2.52 3.11
C GLY A 12 3.51 -3.20 2.87
N LEU A 13 2.92 -3.81 3.90
CA LEU A 13 1.53 -4.27 3.91
C LEU A 13 0.74 -3.52 4.98
N ILE A 14 -0.29 -2.78 4.59
CA ILE A 14 -1.08 -1.96 5.52
C ILE A 14 -2.58 -2.11 5.27
N SER A 15 -3.38 -2.04 6.33
CA SER A 15 -4.83 -1.96 6.19
C SER A 15 -5.26 -0.58 5.68
N ARG A 16 -6.31 -0.56 4.84
CA ARG A 16 -7.05 0.64 4.47
C ARG A 16 -7.52 1.42 5.70
N GLY A 17 -8.00 0.71 6.73
CA GLY A 17 -8.66 1.29 7.89
C GLY A 17 -10.13 1.67 7.62
N PRO A 18 -10.93 1.91 8.68
CA PRO A 18 -12.36 2.16 8.55
C PRO A 18 -12.68 3.40 7.71
N GLN A 19 -13.84 3.39 7.05
CA GLN A 19 -14.36 4.58 6.37
C GLN A 19 -14.53 5.74 7.38
N GLY A 20 -14.18 6.96 6.96
CA GLY A 20 -14.15 8.14 7.82
C GLY A 20 -12.85 8.31 8.63
N GLY A 21 -11.85 7.44 8.43
CA GLY A 21 -10.49 7.68 8.93
C GLY A 21 -9.82 8.86 8.23
N SER A 22 -8.90 9.54 8.93
CA SER A 22 -8.17 10.72 8.43
C SER A 22 -6.97 10.40 7.52
N CYS A 23 -6.70 9.13 7.24
CA CYS A 23 -5.49 8.69 6.56
C CYS A 23 -5.80 8.26 5.12
N SER A 24 -5.50 9.14 4.16
CA SER A 24 -5.70 8.87 2.72
C SER A 24 -4.74 7.80 2.20
N PHE A 25 -5.06 7.18 1.06
CA PHE A 25 -4.14 6.25 0.41
C PHE A 25 -2.82 6.91 0.01
N ALA A 26 -2.89 8.16 -0.47
CA ALA A 26 -1.73 8.95 -0.85
C ALA A 26 -0.81 9.19 0.35
N LEU A 27 -1.38 9.59 1.51
CA LEU A 27 -0.63 9.77 2.75
C LEU A 27 0.02 8.47 3.24
N LYS A 28 -0.68 7.33 3.18
CA LYS A 28 -0.09 6.02 3.53
C LYS A 28 1.11 5.70 2.64
N SER A 29 0.97 5.94 1.34
CA SER A 29 2.02 5.70 0.35
C SER A 29 3.23 6.61 0.56
N ALA A 30 3.02 7.91 0.76
CA ALA A 30 4.10 8.84 1.04
C ALA A 30 4.80 8.54 2.37
N ASN A 31 4.07 8.19 3.42
CA ASN A 31 4.67 7.75 4.69
C ASN A 31 5.51 6.49 4.54
N ALA A 32 5.09 5.54 3.70
CA ALA A 32 5.87 4.35 3.39
C ALA A 32 7.16 4.71 2.63
N GLY A 33 7.05 5.59 1.63
CA GLY A 33 8.20 6.12 0.88
C GLY A 33 9.18 6.88 1.75
N ALA A 34 8.70 7.71 2.68
CA ALA A 34 9.52 8.42 3.65
C ALA A 34 10.27 7.47 4.60
N ALA A 35 9.73 6.27 4.83
CA ALA A 35 10.38 5.20 5.59
C ALA A 35 11.29 4.30 4.71
N GLY A 36 11.45 4.60 3.42
CA GLY A 36 12.33 3.86 2.51
C GLY A 36 11.70 2.62 1.87
N ALA A 37 10.38 2.47 1.92
CA ALA A 37 9.69 1.34 1.29
C ALA A 37 9.89 1.34 -0.24
N ALA A 38 10.08 0.16 -0.83
CA ALA A 38 10.15 -0.01 -2.28
C ALA A 38 8.76 0.08 -2.94
N ALA A 39 7.72 -0.34 -2.23
CA ALA A 39 6.31 -0.28 -2.66
C ALA A 39 5.38 -0.42 -1.45
N LEU A 40 4.08 -0.21 -1.67
CA LEU A 40 3.03 -0.38 -0.65
C LEU A 40 1.87 -1.24 -1.16
N VAL A 41 1.42 -2.19 -0.35
CA VAL A 41 0.19 -2.95 -0.57
C VAL A 41 -0.82 -2.55 0.49
N ILE A 42 -2.00 -2.11 0.03
CA ILE A 42 -3.12 -1.73 0.90
C ILE A 42 -4.21 -2.79 0.77
N PHE A 43 -4.63 -3.39 1.89
CA PHE A 43 -5.75 -4.34 1.90
C PHE A 43 -7.00 -3.71 2.49
N ASP A 44 -8.18 -4.07 1.96
CA ASP A 44 -9.44 -3.55 2.51
C ASP A 44 -9.65 -4.00 3.96
N TYR A 45 -10.42 -3.25 4.73
CA TYR A 45 -10.78 -3.58 6.11
C TYR A 45 -12.15 -4.28 6.20
N VAL A 46 -12.97 -4.21 5.14
CA VAL A 46 -14.30 -4.80 5.09
C VAL A 46 -14.21 -6.26 4.59
N PRO A 47 -14.62 -7.26 5.39
CA PRO A 47 -14.69 -8.65 4.93
C PRO A 47 -15.64 -8.80 3.73
N GLY A 48 -15.23 -9.57 2.73
CA GLY A 48 -15.98 -9.83 1.50
C GLY A 48 -15.97 -8.69 0.48
N ALA A 49 -15.28 -7.58 0.76
CA ALA A 49 -15.14 -6.49 -0.21
C ALA A 49 -14.27 -6.93 -1.40
N PRO A 50 -14.58 -6.45 -2.62
CA PRO A 50 -13.67 -6.64 -3.75
C PRO A 50 -12.32 -5.99 -3.48
N PRO A 51 -11.24 -6.37 -4.20
CA PRO A 51 -9.96 -5.68 -4.13
C PRO A 51 -10.13 -4.17 -4.30
N ILE A 52 -9.36 -3.40 -3.54
CA ILE A 52 -9.44 -1.94 -3.56
C ILE A 52 -9.15 -1.44 -4.98
N ASN A 53 -10.14 -0.73 -5.55
CA ASN A 53 -9.95 0.11 -6.72
C ASN A 53 -10.06 1.57 -6.26
N GLY A 54 -8.91 2.22 -6.09
CA GLY A 54 -8.81 3.56 -5.56
C GLY A 54 -7.68 4.33 -6.23
N VAL A 55 -7.78 5.66 -6.19
CA VAL A 55 -6.75 6.56 -6.70
C VAL A 55 -5.89 7.07 -5.56
N LEU A 56 -4.59 7.25 -5.82
CA LEU A 56 -3.75 8.10 -5.00
C LEU A 56 -4.07 9.53 -5.41
N SER A 57 -4.60 10.34 -4.49
CA SER A 57 -4.82 11.76 -4.76
C SER A 57 -3.48 12.44 -5.04
N TYR A 58 -3.44 13.25 -6.10
CA TYR A 58 -2.31 14.10 -6.43
C TYR A 58 -2.44 15.39 -5.61
N GLU A 59 -2.20 15.28 -4.31
CA GLU A 59 -2.05 16.43 -3.42
C GLU A 59 -0.56 16.61 -3.12
N ASP A 60 -0.13 17.86 -2.88
CA ASP A 60 1.22 18.12 -2.38
C ASP A 60 1.32 17.51 -0.97
N LEU A 61 1.94 16.33 -0.87
CA LEU A 61 2.12 15.61 0.39
C LEU A 61 3.41 16.11 1.07
N PRO A 62 3.33 16.70 2.28
CA PRO A 62 4.52 17.12 3.02
C PRO A 62 5.45 15.95 3.39
N GLU A 63 4.93 14.72 3.40
CA GLU A 63 5.67 13.48 3.65
C GLU A 63 6.56 13.05 2.47
N GLY A 64 6.34 13.62 1.28
CA GLY A 64 7.12 13.33 0.08
C GLY A 64 6.34 12.56 -0.99
N PRO A 65 7.05 12.05 -2.03
CA PRO A 65 6.41 11.37 -3.15
C PRO A 65 5.78 10.04 -2.71
N THR A 66 4.74 9.63 -3.43
CA THR A 66 4.15 8.30 -3.27
C THR A 66 5.06 7.22 -3.88
N VAL A 67 4.95 6.01 -3.37
CA VAL A 67 5.59 4.81 -3.92
C VAL A 67 4.59 4.01 -4.74
N PRO A 68 5.03 3.09 -5.62
CA PRO A 68 4.13 2.18 -6.30
C PRO A 68 3.20 1.49 -5.30
N THR A 69 1.89 1.66 -5.49
CA THR A 69 0.88 1.21 -4.52
C THR A 69 -0.16 0.32 -5.19
N SER A 70 -0.50 -0.81 -4.57
CA SER A 70 -1.52 -1.76 -5.05
C SER A 70 -2.58 -2.05 -4.00
N GLY A 71 -3.82 -2.22 -4.45
CA GLY A 71 -4.97 -2.57 -3.62
C GLY A 71 -5.30 -4.07 -3.68
N ILE A 72 -5.52 -4.70 -2.53
CA ILE A 72 -5.94 -6.11 -2.43
C ILE A 72 -7.18 -6.28 -1.53
N SER A 73 -7.79 -7.47 -1.54
CA SER A 73 -8.95 -7.77 -0.68
C SER A 73 -8.56 -7.90 0.78
N ASN A 74 -9.55 -7.84 1.67
CA ASN A 74 -9.37 -8.03 3.11
C ASN A 74 -8.77 -9.42 3.42
N GLU A 75 -9.31 -10.47 2.80
CA GLU A 75 -8.95 -11.86 3.07
C GLU A 75 -7.49 -12.13 2.69
N LEU A 76 -7.05 -11.63 1.53
CA LEU A 76 -5.66 -11.80 1.11
C LEU A 76 -4.72 -11.02 2.04
N GLY A 77 -5.09 -9.79 2.43
CA GLY A 77 -4.30 -9.00 3.36
C GLY A 77 -4.16 -9.65 4.73
N LEU A 78 -5.24 -10.20 5.28
CA LEU A 78 -5.21 -10.95 6.54
C LEU A 78 -4.39 -12.23 6.44
N ALA A 79 -4.50 -12.97 5.32
CA ALA A 79 -3.71 -14.17 5.09
C ALA A 79 -2.21 -13.87 5.01
N LEU A 80 -1.82 -12.81 4.29
CA LEU A 80 -0.43 -12.35 4.23
C LEU A 80 0.07 -11.86 5.59
N SER A 81 -0.75 -11.08 6.31
CA SER A 81 -0.40 -10.58 7.64
C SER A 81 -0.16 -11.73 8.63
N ALA A 82 -1.00 -12.76 8.63
CA ALA A 82 -0.82 -13.93 9.49
C ALA A 82 0.48 -14.68 9.18
N ARG A 83 0.83 -14.85 7.91
CA ARG A 83 2.08 -15.49 7.47
C ARG A 83 3.31 -14.68 7.89
N LEU A 84 3.28 -13.35 7.71
CA LEU A 84 4.34 -12.46 8.18
C LEU A 84 4.50 -12.51 9.71
N GLN A 85 3.40 -12.53 10.46
CA GLN A 85 3.44 -12.67 11.93
C GLN A 85 3.97 -14.03 12.38
N ALA A 86 3.84 -15.08 11.56
CA ALA A 86 4.46 -16.37 11.79
C ALA A 86 5.97 -16.40 11.44
N GLY A 87 6.54 -15.29 10.96
CA GLY A 87 7.95 -15.17 10.58
C GLY A 87 8.25 -15.71 9.17
N GLU A 88 7.24 -15.89 8.33
CA GLU A 88 7.41 -16.32 6.95
C GLU A 88 7.91 -15.15 6.08
N GLU A 89 8.93 -15.41 5.25
CA GLU A 89 9.34 -14.50 4.19
C GLU A 89 8.41 -14.67 2.98
N ILE A 90 7.83 -13.57 2.51
CA ILE A 90 6.92 -13.56 1.37
C ILE A 90 7.50 -12.68 0.27
N ILE A 91 7.73 -13.27 -0.89
CA ILE A 91 8.14 -12.55 -2.10
C ILE A 91 6.88 -12.16 -2.89
N VAL A 92 6.78 -10.89 -3.26
CA VAL A 92 5.67 -10.33 -4.04
C VAL A 92 6.23 -9.61 -5.26
N ASP A 93 5.83 -10.02 -6.45
CA ASP A 93 6.12 -9.29 -7.67
C ASP A 93 4.99 -8.28 -7.94
N SER A 94 5.34 -6.98 -7.92
CA SER A 94 4.45 -5.89 -8.34
C SER A 94 4.98 -5.30 -9.64
N PHE A 95 4.24 -5.48 -10.73
CA PHE A 95 4.59 -4.92 -12.02
C PHE A 95 3.44 -4.05 -12.55
N TYR A 96 3.80 -2.89 -13.06
CA TYR A 96 2.88 -1.98 -13.74
C TYR A 96 3.16 -2.07 -15.22
N THR A 97 2.14 -2.34 -16.01
CA THR A 97 2.21 -2.17 -17.46
C THR A 97 1.26 -1.03 -17.81
N ALA A 98 1.83 0.08 -18.29
CA ALA A 98 1.08 1.20 -18.84
C ALA A 98 1.49 1.37 -20.29
N THR A 99 0.53 1.63 -21.17
CA THR A 99 0.85 2.08 -22.53
C THR A 99 1.04 3.59 -22.52
N ALA A 100 1.71 4.14 -23.53
CA ALA A 100 1.93 5.59 -23.62
C ALA A 100 0.62 6.41 -23.65
N GLY A 101 -0.52 5.79 -23.99
CA GLY A 101 -1.85 6.42 -23.93
C GLY A 101 -2.50 6.41 -22.54
N ASP A 102 -1.94 5.66 -21.59
CA ASP A 102 -2.45 5.54 -20.21
C ASP A 102 -1.70 6.44 -19.22
N ILE A 103 -0.55 7.00 -19.63
CA ILE A 103 0.28 7.92 -18.83
C ILE A 103 -0.02 9.34 -19.31
N TRP A 104 -0.80 10.09 -18.53
CA TRP A 104 -1.13 11.49 -18.81
C TRP A 104 -0.21 12.40 -17.97
N TYR A 105 0.40 13.40 -18.61
CA TYR A 105 1.19 14.47 -17.98
C TYR A 105 0.34 15.70 -17.68
#